data_AF-A0A1A0JHX2-F1
#
_entry.id   AF-A0A1A0JHX2-F1
#
_cell.length_a   1.000
_cell.length_b   1.000
_cell.length_c   1.000
_cell.angle_alpha   90.00
_cell.angle_beta   90.00
_cell.angle_gamma   90.00
#
_symmetry.space_group_name_H-M   'P 1'
#
loop_
_entity.id
_entity.type
_entity.pdbx_description
1 polymer ?
#
loop_
_entity_poly.entity_id
_entity_poly.type
_entity_poly.pdbx_seq_one_letter_code
_entity_poly.pdbx_strand_id
1 'polypeptide(L)'
;MHPALIATAVALPVALIVVVLVIAAMSRQSAGREPLALGSVPAPAASSQDCTALLAALPESLGDDYTKSELAQPAPPATAAWQLSGGGDPIVLRCGLDRPLEFNKASALQVVNGVNWFEVRDQTSGVTSGTWYAVDRGTYVAVTMPAKAGPSPLQEISNTIAKTVPAKPLDPNPVPN
;
A
#
# COMPACT_ATOMS: atom_id res chain seq x y z
N MET A 1 8.57 56.65 -12.89
CA MET A 1 8.39 55.24 -13.33
C MET A 1 8.83 54.36 -12.17
N HIS A 2 7.90 53.69 -11.48
CA HIS A 2 8.19 53.02 -10.21
C HIS A 2 8.89 51.67 -10.46
N PRO A 3 10.15 51.47 -10.03
CA PRO A 3 10.91 50.24 -10.28
C PRO A 3 10.23 48.98 -9.69
N ALA A 4 9.32 49.15 -8.75
CA ALA A 4 8.50 48.09 -8.17
C ALA A 4 7.53 47.43 -9.18
N LEU A 5 7.02 48.16 -10.19
CA LEU A 5 6.04 47.61 -11.16
C LEU A 5 6.68 46.69 -12.20
N ILE A 6 7.96 46.90 -12.53
CA ILE A 6 8.70 46.09 -13.51
C ILE A 6 9.16 44.76 -12.87
N ALA A 7 9.52 44.78 -11.58
CA ALA A 7 9.93 43.58 -10.84
C ALA A 7 8.78 42.56 -10.67
N THR A 8 7.54 43.03 -10.48
CA THR A 8 6.36 42.16 -10.35
C THR A 8 5.88 41.57 -11.69
N ALA A 9 6.12 42.26 -12.81
CA ALA A 9 5.65 41.83 -14.14
C ALA A 9 6.38 40.59 -14.66
N VAL A 10 7.62 40.34 -14.22
CA VAL A 10 8.45 39.19 -14.64
C VAL A 10 8.43 38.07 -13.61
N ALA A 11 8.31 38.38 -12.32
CA ALA A 11 8.33 37.38 -11.26
C ALA A 11 7.13 36.41 -11.32
N LEU A 12 5.93 36.92 -11.63
CA LEU A 12 4.71 36.11 -11.69
C LEU A 12 4.73 35.06 -12.83
N PRO A 13 5.05 35.41 -14.10
CA PRO A 13 5.12 34.41 -15.16
C PRO A 13 6.24 33.39 -14.94
N VAL A 14 7.39 33.80 -14.38
CA VAL A 14 8.48 32.86 -14.05
C VAL A 14 8.06 31.88 -12.95
N ALA A 15 7.41 32.36 -11.88
CA ALA A 15 6.90 31.48 -10.83
C ALA A 15 5.85 30.49 -11.36
N LEU A 16 4.93 30.94 -12.23
CA LEU A 16 3.96 30.07 -12.89
C LEU A 16 4.64 29.00 -13.75
N ILE A 17 5.65 29.36 -14.55
CA ILE A 17 6.41 28.41 -15.36
C ILE A 17 7.09 27.37 -14.47
N VAL A 18 7.74 27.79 -13.38
CA VAL A 18 8.39 26.87 -12.43
C VAL A 18 7.36 25.92 -11.81
N VAL A 19 6.20 26.42 -11.36
CA VAL A 19 5.13 25.59 -10.81
C VAL A 19 4.62 24.58 -11.85
N VAL A 20 4.36 25.02 -13.09
CA VAL A 20 3.93 24.14 -14.18
C VAL A 20 4.98 23.08 -14.50
N LEU A 21 6.26 23.43 -14.51
CA LEU A 21 7.35 22.50 -14.76
C LEU A 21 7.49 21.47 -13.63
N VAL A 22 7.33 21.88 -12.38
CA VAL A 22 7.32 20.97 -11.22
C VAL A 22 6.13 20.01 -11.32
N ILE A 23 4.93 20.50 -11.60
CA ILE A 23 3.73 19.66 -11.79
C ILE A 23 3.93 18.68 -12.95
N ALA A 24 4.44 19.16 -14.09
CA ALA A 24 4.69 18.33 -15.27
C ALA A 24 5.82 17.30 -15.07
N ALA A 25 6.83 17.61 -14.27
CA ALA A 25 7.88 16.65 -13.91
C ALA A 25 7.33 15.55 -12.99
N MET A 26 6.52 15.93 -12.00
CA MET A 26 5.83 14.98 -11.12
C MET A 26 4.87 14.07 -11.91
N SER A 27 4.13 14.62 -12.88
CA SER A 27 3.17 13.83 -13.68
C SER A 27 3.84 12.87 -14.67
N ARG A 28 5.03 13.21 -15.19
CA ARG A 28 5.80 12.32 -16.08
C ARG A 28 6.33 11.08 -15.37
N GLN A 29 6.56 11.15 -14.06
CA GLN A 29 6.94 10.00 -13.25
C GLN A 29 5.84 8.92 -13.25
N SER A 30 4.57 9.35 -13.36
CA SER A 30 3.39 8.47 -13.44
C SER A 30 3.10 7.98 -14.86
N ALA A 31 3.45 8.76 -15.89
CA ALA A 31 3.03 8.57 -17.28
C ALA A 31 3.61 7.35 -18.02
N GLY A 32 4.44 6.52 -17.37
CA GLY A 32 5.03 5.32 -17.98
C GLY A 32 4.23 4.03 -17.76
N ARG A 33 3.27 4.00 -16.82
CA ARG A 33 2.52 2.79 -16.45
C ARG A 33 1.01 3.03 -16.58
N GLU A 34 0.31 2.09 -17.22
CA GLU A 34 -1.15 2.11 -17.25
C GLU A 34 -1.70 1.95 -15.81
N PRO A 35 -2.79 2.65 -15.44
CA PRO A 35 -3.41 2.48 -14.13
C PRO A 35 -3.72 1.01 -13.83
N LEU A 36 -3.32 0.55 -12.64
CA LEU A 36 -3.46 -0.85 -12.26
C LEU A 36 -4.93 -1.17 -11.91
N ALA A 37 -5.53 -2.08 -12.69
CA ALA A 37 -6.84 -2.61 -12.39
C ALA A 37 -6.77 -3.67 -11.28
N LEU A 38 -7.59 -3.51 -10.24
CA LEU A 38 -7.67 -4.43 -9.11
C LEU A 38 -9.12 -4.86 -8.89
N GLY A 39 -9.33 -6.15 -8.63
CA GLY A 39 -10.65 -6.66 -8.25
C GLY A 39 -11.11 -6.12 -6.89
N SER A 40 -12.42 -6.14 -6.64
CA SER A 40 -12.98 -5.83 -5.32
C SER A 40 -12.85 -7.04 -4.39
N VAL A 41 -12.51 -6.78 -3.12
CA VAL A 41 -12.56 -7.75 -2.02
C VAL A 41 -13.39 -7.11 -0.90
N PRO A 42 -14.27 -7.86 -0.21
CA PRO A 42 -15.01 -7.32 0.93
C PRO A 42 -14.09 -6.68 1.96
N ALA A 43 -14.35 -5.40 2.25
CA ALA A 43 -13.55 -4.59 3.16
C ALA A 43 -14.47 -3.70 4.01
N PRO A 44 -15.28 -4.29 4.92
CA PRO A 44 -16.30 -3.55 5.67
C PRO A 44 -15.72 -2.45 6.56
N ALA A 45 -14.45 -2.55 6.96
CA ALA A 45 -13.76 -1.56 7.77
C ALA A 45 -12.84 -0.62 6.97
N ALA A 46 -12.94 -0.61 5.63
CA ALA A 46 -12.07 0.20 4.76
C ALA A 46 -12.15 1.71 5.04
N SER A 47 -13.32 2.21 5.47
CA SER A 47 -13.53 3.64 5.81
C SER A 47 -13.13 3.99 7.25
N SER A 48 -12.53 3.05 7.99
CA SER A 48 -12.08 3.30 9.36
C SER A 48 -10.97 4.35 9.44
N GLN A 49 -10.84 4.97 10.61
CA GLN A 49 -9.74 5.90 10.88
C GLN A 49 -8.37 5.21 10.81
N ASP A 50 -8.29 3.95 11.27
CA ASP A 50 -7.08 3.14 11.21
C ASP A 50 -6.60 2.94 9.76
N CYS A 51 -7.49 2.55 8.84
CA CYS A 51 -7.14 2.40 7.43
C CYS A 51 -6.79 3.73 6.77
N THR A 52 -7.53 4.79 7.08
CA THR A 52 -7.24 6.13 6.57
C THR A 52 -5.85 6.60 6.98
N ALA A 53 -5.49 6.43 8.26
CA ALA A 53 -4.18 6.78 8.79
C ALA A 53 -3.05 5.93 8.17
N LEU A 54 -3.29 4.63 8.02
CA LEU A 54 -2.34 3.72 7.37
C LEU A 54 -2.03 4.18 5.94
N LEU A 55 -3.06 4.36 5.10
CA LEU A 55 -2.92 4.74 3.69
C LEU A 55 -2.16 6.07 3.52
N ALA A 56 -2.43 7.03 4.39
CA ALA A 56 -1.76 8.33 4.38
C ALA A 56 -0.27 8.24 4.72
N ALA A 57 0.15 7.23 5.48
CA ALA A 57 1.54 7.02 5.89
C ALA A 57 2.31 6.02 5.02
N LEU A 58 1.66 5.39 4.03
CA LEU A 58 2.30 4.39 3.17
C LEU A 58 3.44 5.01 2.37
N PRO A 59 4.59 4.31 2.29
CA PRO A 59 5.74 4.81 1.56
C PRO A 59 5.47 4.86 0.05
N GLU A 60 6.14 5.79 -0.63
CA GLU A 60 6.05 5.94 -2.09
C GLU A 60 6.81 4.86 -2.86
N SER A 61 7.72 4.14 -2.19
CA SER A 61 8.45 3.00 -2.73
C SER A 61 8.51 1.87 -1.71
N LEU A 62 8.67 0.64 -2.20
CA LEU A 62 8.88 -0.55 -1.38
C LEU A 62 10.08 -1.36 -1.88
N GLY A 63 10.94 -1.80 -0.96
CA GLY A 63 12.18 -2.47 -1.32
C GLY A 63 13.02 -1.62 -2.28
N ASP A 64 13.74 -2.28 -3.20
CA ASP A 64 14.68 -1.57 -4.06
C ASP A 64 14.00 -0.90 -5.27
N ASP A 65 12.97 -1.53 -5.85
CA ASP A 65 12.50 -1.19 -7.20
C ASP A 65 10.99 -0.98 -7.34
N TYR A 66 10.18 -1.29 -6.31
CA TYR A 66 8.73 -1.09 -6.40
C TYR A 66 8.38 0.36 -6.07
N THR A 67 7.61 0.99 -6.95
CA THR A 67 7.12 2.36 -6.74
C THR A 67 5.60 2.39 -6.82
N LYS A 68 4.99 3.26 -6.02
CA LYS A 68 3.54 3.35 -5.86
C LYS A 68 2.86 3.57 -7.21
N SER A 69 1.77 2.85 -7.41
CA SER A 69 1.02 2.82 -8.66
C SER A 69 -0.27 3.59 -8.55
N GLU A 70 -0.65 4.23 -9.66
CA GLU A 70 -2.01 4.71 -9.84
C GLU A 70 -2.95 3.52 -10.05
N LEU A 71 -4.12 3.56 -9.42
CA LEU A 71 -5.15 2.53 -9.55
C LEU A 71 -6.19 2.95 -10.58
N ALA A 72 -6.62 2.02 -11.42
CA ALA A 72 -7.72 2.24 -12.34
C ALA A 72 -9.03 2.55 -11.57
N GLN A 73 -9.85 3.43 -12.11
CA GLN A 73 -11.11 3.83 -11.49
C GLN A 73 -12.29 2.96 -11.97
N PRO A 74 -13.23 2.59 -11.08
CA PRO A 74 -13.24 2.89 -9.65
C PRO A 74 -12.24 2.03 -8.86
N ALA A 75 -11.39 2.67 -8.07
CA ALA A 75 -10.41 1.97 -7.24
C ALA A 75 -11.10 1.26 -6.06
N PRO A 76 -10.68 0.04 -5.68
CA PRO A 76 -11.16 -0.58 -4.45
C PRO A 76 -10.83 0.28 -3.23
N PRO A 77 -11.74 0.38 -2.24
CA PRO A 77 -11.52 1.23 -1.08
C PRO A 77 -10.32 0.73 -0.27
N ALA A 78 -9.68 1.64 0.43
CA ALA A 78 -8.54 1.38 1.31
C ALA A 78 -7.43 0.49 0.71
N THR A 79 -7.12 0.72 -0.57
CA THR A 79 -6.18 -0.07 -1.35
C THR A 79 -5.03 0.79 -1.87
N ALA A 80 -3.82 0.26 -1.80
CA ALA A 80 -2.63 0.83 -2.43
C ALA A 80 -1.87 -0.28 -3.16
N ALA A 81 -1.13 0.08 -4.20
CA ALA A 81 -0.30 -0.86 -4.90
C ALA A 81 1.03 -0.23 -5.32
N TRP A 82 2.02 -1.09 -5.55
CA TRP A 82 3.31 -0.73 -6.10
C TRP A 82 3.67 -1.67 -7.23
N GLN A 83 4.31 -1.15 -8.27
CA GLN A 83 4.76 -1.91 -9.43
C GLN A 83 6.24 -1.65 -9.71
N LEU A 84 6.86 -2.62 -10.35
CA LEU A 84 8.15 -2.46 -11.00
C LEU A 84 7.99 -1.65 -12.29
N SER A 85 9.00 -0.83 -12.61
CA SER A 85 9.04 -0.06 -13.86
C SER A 85 9.03 -0.95 -15.11
N GLY A 86 9.60 -2.16 -15.03
CA GLY A 86 9.66 -3.13 -16.12
C GLY A 86 8.43 -4.05 -16.24
N GLY A 87 7.38 -3.81 -15.44
CA GLY A 87 6.20 -4.69 -15.36
C GLY A 87 6.41 -5.95 -14.52
N GLY A 88 5.36 -6.78 -14.47
CA GLY A 88 5.28 -7.98 -13.62
C GLY A 88 4.28 -7.84 -12.47
N ASP A 89 4.25 -8.84 -11.60
CA ASP A 89 3.28 -8.92 -10.50
C ASP A 89 3.45 -7.75 -9.50
N PRO A 90 2.37 -7.03 -9.16
CA PRO A 90 2.42 -5.91 -8.23
C PRO A 90 2.49 -6.39 -6.77
N ILE A 91 2.86 -5.46 -5.89
CA ILE A 91 2.58 -5.55 -4.46
C ILE A 91 1.28 -4.81 -4.20
N VAL A 92 0.31 -5.44 -3.54
CA VAL A 92 -1.01 -4.85 -3.28
C VAL A 92 -1.29 -4.91 -1.79
N LEU A 93 -1.57 -3.75 -1.19
CA LEU A 93 -2.04 -3.62 0.18
C LEU A 93 -3.53 -3.31 0.19
N ARG A 94 -4.29 -4.02 1.03
CA ARG A 94 -5.71 -3.75 1.30
C ARG A 94 -5.93 -3.68 2.80
N CYS A 95 -6.60 -2.65 3.28
CA CYS A 95 -6.94 -2.49 4.69
C CYS A 95 -8.45 -2.63 4.93
N GLY A 96 -8.81 -3.13 6.11
CA GLY A 96 -10.20 -3.17 6.57
C GLY A 96 -10.95 -4.39 6.08
N LEU A 97 -10.23 -5.47 5.78
CA LEU A 97 -10.78 -6.74 5.34
C LEU A 97 -11.47 -7.48 6.50
N ASP A 98 -12.31 -8.45 6.14
CA ASP A 98 -12.78 -9.46 7.08
C ASP A 98 -11.64 -10.36 7.55
N ARG A 99 -11.87 -11.04 8.67
CA ARG A 99 -10.95 -12.05 9.20
C ARG A 99 -10.74 -13.16 8.16
N PRO A 100 -9.49 -13.55 7.85
CA PRO A 100 -9.24 -14.71 7.00
C PRO A 100 -9.86 -15.96 7.60
N LEU A 101 -10.55 -16.77 6.78
CA LEU A 101 -11.25 -17.97 7.27
C LEU A 101 -10.27 -18.98 7.87
N GLU A 102 -9.09 -19.07 7.27
CA GLU A 102 -8.00 -19.97 7.63
C GLU A 102 -7.24 -19.51 8.87
N PHE A 103 -7.42 -18.26 9.32
CA PHE A 103 -6.78 -17.75 10.53
C PHE A 103 -7.48 -18.31 11.78
N ASN A 104 -6.89 -19.34 12.37
CA ASN A 104 -7.41 -20.07 13.52
C ASN A 104 -6.33 -20.25 14.62
N LYS A 105 -6.72 -20.84 15.76
CA LYS A 105 -5.83 -21.00 16.93
C LYS A 105 -4.56 -21.84 16.67
N ALA A 106 -4.52 -22.62 15.60
CA ALA A 106 -3.35 -23.39 15.18
C ALA A 106 -2.50 -22.69 14.10
N SER A 107 -2.93 -21.51 13.62
CA SER A 107 -2.20 -20.77 12.59
C SER A 107 -0.80 -20.39 13.06
N ALA A 108 0.19 -20.68 12.22
CA ALA A 108 1.55 -20.17 12.41
C ALA A 108 1.61 -18.68 12.05
N LEU A 109 2.24 -17.89 12.91
CA LEU A 109 2.41 -16.45 12.73
C LEU A 109 3.88 -16.08 12.63
N GLN A 110 4.17 -15.11 11.77
CA GLN A 110 5.49 -14.52 11.63
C GLN A 110 5.46 -13.10 12.17
N VAL A 111 6.35 -12.81 13.12
CA VAL A 111 6.47 -11.46 13.69
C VAL A 111 7.51 -10.69 12.89
N VAL A 112 7.08 -9.59 12.26
CA VAL A 112 7.96 -8.69 11.52
C VAL A 112 7.77 -7.29 12.06
N ASN A 113 8.83 -6.70 12.62
CA ASN A 113 8.82 -5.36 13.20
C ASN A 113 7.63 -5.08 14.14
N GLY A 114 7.27 -6.07 14.97
CA GLY A 114 6.17 -5.96 15.94
C GLY A 114 4.76 -6.16 15.37
N VAL A 115 4.62 -6.61 14.12
CA VAL A 115 3.36 -6.99 13.49
C VAL A 115 3.28 -8.50 13.35
N ASN A 116 2.17 -9.10 13.79
CA ASN A 116 1.90 -10.53 13.61
C ASN A 116 1.25 -10.77 12.25
N TRP A 117 1.98 -11.47 11.38
CA TRP A 117 1.54 -11.81 10.03
C TRP A 117 1.13 -13.27 9.92
N PHE A 118 -0.05 -13.51 9.38
CA PHE A 118 -0.54 -14.82 8.95
C PHE A 118 -0.41 -14.93 7.43
N GLU A 119 0.31 -15.93 6.93
CA GLU A 119 0.48 -16.14 5.49
C GLU A 119 -0.60 -17.09 4.95
N VAL A 120 -1.29 -16.64 3.89
CA VAL A 120 -2.11 -17.48 3.03
C VAL A 120 -1.41 -17.59 1.68
N ARG A 121 -0.92 -18.79 1.39
CA ARG A 121 -0.31 -19.13 0.12
C ARG A 121 -0.76 -20.53 -0.30
N ASP A 122 -1.12 -20.66 -1.56
CA ASP A 122 -1.30 -21.96 -2.19
C ASP A 122 0.07 -22.52 -2.59
N GLN A 123 0.53 -23.52 -1.86
CA GLN A 123 1.82 -24.17 -2.11
C GLN A 123 1.74 -25.21 -3.24
N THR A 124 0.55 -25.50 -3.76
CA THR A 124 0.31 -26.61 -4.70
C THR A 124 0.18 -26.16 -6.16
N SER A 125 -0.24 -24.92 -6.41
CA SER A 125 -0.43 -24.39 -7.77
C SER A 125 0.84 -23.89 -8.46
N GLY A 126 1.99 -23.87 -7.75
CA GLY A 126 3.22 -23.26 -8.26
C GLY A 126 3.17 -21.72 -8.34
N VAL A 127 2.09 -21.10 -7.84
CA VAL A 127 1.98 -19.64 -7.70
C VAL A 127 2.97 -19.19 -6.64
N THR A 128 3.87 -18.27 -7.01
CA THR A 128 4.92 -17.77 -6.11
C THR A 128 4.51 -16.54 -5.30
N SER A 129 3.30 -16.02 -5.54
CA SER A 129 2.73 -14.93 -4.76
C SER A 129 2.07 -15.45 -3.48
N GLY A 130 2.29 -14.75 -2.37
CA GLY A 130 1.63 -15.01 -1.09
C GLY A 130 0.85 -13.79 -0.62
N THR A 131 -0.20 -14.01 0.16
CA THR A 131 -0.94 -12.94 0.84
C THR A 131 -0.68 -13.01 2.34
N TRP A 132 -0.16 -11.91 2.88
CA TRP A 132 0.19 -11.76 4.28
C TRP A 132 -0.86 -10.91 4.98
N TYR A 133 -1.50 -11.44 6.01
CA TYR A 133 -2.50 -10.72 6.80
C TYR A 133 -1.91 -10.27 8.14
N ALA A 134 -1.94 -8.97 8.42
CA ALA A 134 -1.72 -8.47 9.77
C ALA A 134 -2.96 -8.76 10.61
N VAL A 135 -2.81 -9.57 11.66
CA VAL A 135 -3.93 -10.14 12.44
C VAL A 135 -4.03 -9.60 13.87
N ASP A 136 -3.13 -8.70 14.26
CA ASP A 136 -2.98 -8.14 15.60
C ASP A 136 -3.32 -6.64 15.66
N ARG A 137 -4.20 -6.18 14.78
CA ARG A 137 -4.64 -4.78 14.66
C ARG A 137 -6.15 -4.58 14.86
N GLY A 138 -6.89 -5.68 14.97
CA GLY A 138 -8.37 -5.73 15.03
C GLY A 138 -9.10 -5.24 13.78
N THR A 139 -8.43 -4.52 12.88
CA THR A 139 -8.77 -4.45 11.45
C THR A 139 -7.74 -5.27 10.69
N TYR A 140 -8.16 -6.06 9.71
CA TYR A 140 -7.24 -6.94 8.99
C TYR A 140 -6.65 -6.20 7.77
N VAL A 141 -5.33 -6.25 7.65
CA VAL A 141 -4.59 -5.65 6.53
C VAL A 141 -3.92 -6.78 5.76
N ALA A 142 -4.19 -6.89 4.46
CA ALA A 142 -3.55 -7.87 3.59
C ALA A 142 -2.49 -7.20 2.72
N VAL A 143 -1.36 -7.89 2.54
CA VAL A 143 -0.32 -7.57 1.55
C VAL A 143 -0.13 -8.78 0.65
N THR A 144 -0.53 -8.68 -0.60
CA THR A 144 -0.23 -9.68 -1.63
C THR A 144 1.02 -9.26 -2.37
N MET A 145 2.04 -10.13 -2.42
CA MET A 145 3.30 -9.84 -3.09
C MET A 145 3.95 -11.11 -3.68
N PRO A 146 4.68 -11.01 -4.80
CA PRO A 146 5.41 -12.13 -5.37
C PRO A 146 6.66 -12.46 -4.53
N ALA A 147 7.05 -13.73 -4.40
CA ALA A 147 8.21 -14.11 -3.59
C ALA A 147 9.51 -13.39 -4.01
N LYS A 148 9.67 -13.08 -5.30
CA LYS A 148 10.81 -12.35 -5.86
C LYS A 148 10.96 -10.92 -5.33
N ALA A 149 9.91 -10.35 -4.71
CA ALA A 149 10.00 -9.03 -4.07
C ALA A 149 10.87 -9.04 -2.80
N GLY A 150 11.20 -10.23 -2.28
CA GLY A 150 12.00 -10.38 -1.07
C GLY A 150 11.25 -9.93 0.19
N PRO A 151 11.95 -9.87 1.34
CA PRO A 151 11.33 -9.58 2.63
C PRO A 151 11.15 -8.09 2.93
N SER A 152 11.86 -7.20 2.22
CA SER A 152 11.90 -5.75 2.53
C SER A 152 10.53 -5.07 2.47
N PRO A 153 9.67 -5.31 1.45
CA PRO A 153 8.34 -4.68 1.41
C PRO A 153 7.49 -4.98 2.64
N LEU A 154 7.49 -6.22 3.12
CA LEU A 154 6.73 -6.60 4.31
C LEU A 154 7.29 -5.94 5.57
N GLN A 155 8.61 -5.78 5.68
CA GLN A 155 9.25 -5.06 6.80
C GLN A 155 8.88 -3.57 6.83
N GLU A 156 8.91 -2.91 5.68
CA GLU A 156 8.59 -1.48 5.53
C GLU A 156 7.10 -1.21 5.79
N ILE A 157 6.22 -2.05 5.25
CA ILE A 157 4.79 -2.00 5.58
C ILE A 157 4.57 -2.27 7.07
N SER A 158 5.29 -3.22 7.66
CA SER A 158 5.19 -3.49 9.10
C SER A 158 5.55 -2.27 9.95
N ASN A 159 6.62 -1.56 9.58
CA ASN A 159 7.02 -0.31 10.24
C ASN A 159 5.92 0.75 10.15
N THR A 160 5.23 0.82 9.02
CA THR A 160 4.14 1.78 8.79
C THR A 160 2.91 1.42 9.62
N ILE A 161 2.52 0.13 9.60
CA ILE A 161 1.40 -0.39 10.40
C ILE A 161 1.66 -0.15 11.89
N ALA A 162 2.85 -0.49 12.41
CA ALA A 162 3.17 -0.31 13.82
C ALA A 162 3.10 1.15 14.29
N LYS A 163 3.33 2.11 13.39
CA LYS A 163 3.25 3.55 13.69
C LYS A 163 1.83 4.11 13.63
N THR A 164 0.94 3.49 12.85
CA THR A 164 -0.35 4.10 12.47
C THR A 164 -1.56 3.35 12.98
N VAL A 165 -1.45 2.05 13.19
CA VAL A 165 -2.56 1.19 13.59
C VAL A 165 -2.22 0.55 14.94
N PRO A 166 -2.98 0.83 16.01
CA PRO A 166 -2.72 0.28 17.33
C PRO A 166 -2.77 -1.25 17.35
N ALA A 167 -1.87 -1.86 18.13
CA ALA A 167 -1.92 -3.29 18.39
C ALA A 167 -3.17 -3.65 19.21
N LYS A 168 -3.79 -4.78 18.88
CA LYS A 168 -4.93 -5.37 19.59
C LYS A 168 -4.68 -6.86 19.82
N PRO A 169 -5.31 -7.47 20.84
CA PRO A 169 -5.23 -8.91 21.04
C PRO A 169 -5.64 -9.69 19.78
N LEU A 170 -4.99 -10.84 19.56
CA LEU A 170 -5.34 -11.73 18.46
C LEU A 170 -6.77 -12.27 18.62
N ASP A 171 -7.49 -12.34 17.51
CA ASP A 171 -8.85 -12.91 17.45
C ASP A 171 -8.92 -14.00 16.35
N PRO A 172 -8.34 -15.19 16.59
CA PRO A 172 -8.36 -16.30 15.66
C PRO A 172 -9.67 -17.10 15.73
N ASN A 173 -10.05 -17.74 14.62
CA ASN A 173 -11.13 -18.72 14.61
C ASN A 173 -10.81 -19.95 15.50
N PRO A 174 -11.83 -20.68 15.99
CA PRO A 174 -11.63 -22.00 16.56
C PRO A 174 -10.94 -22.94 15.56
N VAL A 175 -10.24 -23.96 16.07
CA VAL A 175 -9.72 -25.04 15.22
C VAL A 175 -10.91 -25.83 14.66
N PRO A 176 -10.96 -26.11 13.34
CA PRO A 176 -11.99 -26.99 12.77
C PRO A 176 -11.95 -28.38 13.45
N ASN A 177 -13.13 -28.94 13.74
CA ASN A 177 -13.26 -30.29 14.30
C ASN A 177 -13.00 -31.36 13.24
#